data_AF-A0A848GHG9-F1
#
_entry.id   AF-A0A848GHG9-F1
#
_cell.length_a   1.000
_cell.length_b   1.000
_cell.length_c   1.000
_cell.angle_alpha   90.00
_cell.angle_beta   90.00
_cell.angle_gamma   90.00
#
_symmetry.space_group_name_H-M   'P 1'
#
loop_
_entity.id
_entity.type
_entity.pdbx_description
1 polymer ?
#
loop_
_entity_poly.entity_id
_entity_poly.type
_entity_poly.pdbx_seq_one_letter_code
_entity_poly.pdbx_strand_id
1 'polypeptide(L)'
;MATKRKVLRPKRKWSARVTNTSNAMDLEGGVFTLHDPAEIAASLKRSASKSTRRKGTPYQSAMSMLNFYINRAGKNLPEKQKKVLEEAKGELRKAFHRE
;
A
#
# COMPACT_ATOMS: atom_id res chain seq x y z
N MET A 1 -17.90 -5.47 32.43
CA MET A 1 -17.37 -6.57 31.60
C MET A 1 -16.54 -5.97 30.46
N ALA A 2 -15.21 -5.94 30.59
CA ALA A 2 -14.33 -5.32 29.59
C ALA A 2 -13.93 -6.35 28.54
N THR A 3 -14.38 -6.17 27.30
CA THR A 3 -14.02 -7.01 26.16
C THR A 3 -12.56 -6.78 25.77
N LYS A 4 -11.69 -7.74 26.14
CA LYS A 4 -10.30 -7.77 25.69
C LYS A 4 -10.26 -7.86 24.15
N ARG A 5 -9.92 -6.76 23.48
CA ARG A 5 -9.56 -6.75 22.04
C ARG A 5 -8.41 -7.74 21.84
N LYS A 6 -8.65 -8.85 21.13
CA LYS A 6 -7.58 -9.76 20.68
C LYS A 6 -6.67 -8.99 19.74
N VAL A 7 -5.47 -8.65 20.20
CA VAL A 7 -4.39 -8.18 19.33
C VAL A 7 -3.99 -9.38 18.46
N LEU A 8 -4.53 -9.45 17.26
CA LEU A 8 -4.12 -10.43 16.25
C LEU A 8 -2.63 -10.17 15.97
N ARG A 9 -1.76 -11.04 16.49
CA ARG A 9 -0.33 -11.01 16.14
C ARG A 9 -0.24 -11.05 14.62
N PRO A 10 0.42 -10.08 13.96
CA PRO A 10 0.52 -10.10 12.52
C PRO A 10 1.28 -11.38 12.15
N LYS A 11 0.60 -12.33 11.49
CA LYS A 11 1.25 -13.40 10.72
C LYS A 11 2.41 -12.71 9.99
N ARG A 12 3.63 -13.24 10.05
CA ARG A 12 4.81 -12.69 9.35
C ARG A 12 4.50 -12.69 7.84
N LYS A 13 3.79 -11.66 7.38
CA LYS A 13 3.36 -11.51 6.00
C LYS A 13 4.61 -11.08 5.26
N TRP A 14 4.91 -11.80 4.19
CA TRP A 14 6.04 -11.51 3.32
C TRP A 14 6.10 -10.04 2.88
N SER A 15 4.95 -9.36 2.81
CA SER A 15 4.85 -7.91 2.60
C SER A 15 5.69 -7.14 3.62
N ALA A 16 5.62 -7.46 4.92
CA ALA A 16 6.39 -6.79 5.97
C ALA A 16 7.92 -7.01 5.85
N ARG A 17 8.36 -8.14 5.27
CA ARG A 17 9.80 -8.39 5.03
C ARG A 17 10.31 -7.52 3.90
N VAL A 18 9.56 -7.40 2.80
CA VAL A 18 9.95 -6.52 1.69
C VAL A 18 9.75 -5.05 2.05
N THR A 19 8.79 -4.75 2.95
CA THR A 19 8.68 -3.44 3.59
C THR A 19 9.96 -3.08 4.38
N ASN A 20 10.63 -4.08 4.96
CA ASN A 20 11.88 -3.86 5.69
C ASN A 20 13.13 -3.86 4.79
N THR A 21 13.15 -4.61 3.68
CA THR A 21 14.38 -4.79 2.87
C THR A 21 14.46 -3.93 1.62
N SER A 22 13.33 -3.42 1.10
CA SER A 22 13.29 -2.76 -0.22
C SER A 22 12.69 -1.36 -0.17
N ASN A 23 13.45 -0.35 0.27
CA ASN A 23 13.08 1.10 0.25
C ASN A 23 11.66 1.43 0.69
N ALA A 24 11.05 0.55 1.47
CA ALA A 24 9.63 0.58 1.62
C ALA A 24 9.34 1.51 2.77
N MET A 25 8.56 2.49 2.39
CA MET A 25 8.18 3.63 3.17
C MET A 25 7.38 3.11 4.36
N ASP A 26 7.31 3.85 5.46
CA ASP A 26 6.47 3.45 6.58
C ASP A 26 5.01 3.43 6.14
N LEU A 27 4.55 2.27 5.69
CA LEU A 27 3.19 2.05 5.23
C LEU A 27 2.29 1.89 6.45
N GLU A 28 1.20 2.65 6.47
CA GLU A 28 0.10 2.38 7.40
C GLU A 28 -0.33 0.91 7.24
N GLY A 29 -0.46 0.20 8.36
CA GLY A 29 -0.83 -1.22 8.34
C GLY A 29 -2.22 -1.40 7.73
N GLY A 30 -2.33 -2.18 6.67
CA GLY A 30 -3.63 -2.49 6.04
C GLY A 30 -4.08 -1.55 4.92
N VAL A 31 -3.22 -0.64 4.44
CA VAL A 31 -3.56 0.25 3.31
C VAL A 31 -4.09 -0.52 2.10
N PHE A 32 -3.45 -1.63 1.72
CA PHE A 32 -3.89 -2.43 0.57
C PHE A 32 -5.12 -3.31 0.81
N THR A 33 -5.67 -3.28 2.02
CA THR A 33 -6.93 -3.97 2.36
C THR A 33 -8.13 -3.02 2.40
N LEU A 34 -7.92 -1.72 2.16
CA LEU A 34 -9.00 -0.75 2.03
C LEU A 34 -9.80 -1.02 0.76
N HIS A 35 -11.06 -0.57 0.76
CA HIS A 35 -11.99 -0.75 -0.36
C HIS A 35 -12.13 0.52 -1.22
N ASP A 36 -11.62 1.66 -0.76
CA ASP A 36 -11.63 2.92 -1.48
C ASP A 36 -10.27 3.16 -2.19
N PRO A 37 -10.24 3.22 -3.53
CA PRO A 37 -9.05 3.56 -4.31
C PRO A 37 -8.39 4.89 -3.92
N ALA A 38 -9.17 5.90 -3.58
CA ALA A 38 -8.69 7.23 -3.24
C ALA A 38 -7.97 7.24 -1.88
N GLU A 39 -8.49 6.50 -0.89
CA GLU A 39 -7.82 6.34 0.41
C GLU A 39 -6.48 5.62 0.28
N ILE A 40 -6.43 4.58 -0.56
CA ILE A 40 -5.19 3.85 -0.86
C ILE A 40 -4.16 4.79 -1.47
N ALA A 41 -4.55 5.55 -2.50
CA ALA A 41 -3.68 6.52 -3.15
C ALA A 41 -3.20 7.60 -2.19
N ALA A 42 -4.10 8.15 -1.36
CA ALA A 42 -3.76 9.17 -0.37
C ALA A 42 -2.77 8.65 0.68
N SER A 43 -2.98 7.43 1.21
CA SER A 43 -2.07 6.85 2.20
C SER A 43 -0.69 6.52 1.60
N LEU A 44 -0.66 5.98 0.38
CA LEU A 44 0.59 5.74 -0.34
C LEU A 44 1.34 7.04 -0.62
N LYS A 45 0.64 8.10 -1.05
CA LYS A 45 1.24 9.43 -1.23
C LYS A 45 1.83 9.96 0.07
N ARG A 46 1.08 9.91 1.19
CA ARG A 46 1.58 10.36 2.50
C ARG A 46 2.84 9.60 2.91
N SER A 47 2.80 8.27 2.82
CA SER A 47 3.94 7.40 3.15
C SER A 47 5.14 7.72 2.27
N ALA A 48 4.90 7.94 0.97
CA ALA A 48 5.94 8.21 0.01
C ALA A 48 6.58 9.58 0.11
N SER A 49 5.81 10.60 0.47
CA SER A 49 6.34 11.93 0.72
C SER A 49 7.16 11.98 2.01
N LYS A 50 6.77 11.22 3.05
CA LYS A 50 7.46 11.22 4.35
C LYS A 50 8.76 10.40 4.35
N SER A 51 8.88 9.40 3.51
CA SER A 51 10.07 8.54 3.52
C SER A 51 11.31 9.23 2.98
N THR A 52 12.37 9.20 3.78
CA THR A 52 13.71 9.69 3.44
C THR A 52 14.58 8.62 2.77
N ARG A 53 14.19 7.34 2.84
CA ARG A 53 14.96 6.18 2.31
C ARG A 53 14.67 5.88 0.83
N ARG A 54 13.92 6.75 0.16
CA ARG A 54 13.49 6.56 -1.23
C ARG A 54 14.62 6.90 -2.21
N LYS A 55 14.81 6.06 -3.23
CA LYS A 55 15.81 6.26 -4.29
C LYS A 55 15.29 7.07 -5.49
N GLY A 56 14.01 7.44 -5.48
CA GLY A 56 13.35 8.15 -6.58
C GLY A 56 12.28 9.12 -6.11
N THR A 57 11.42 9.55 -7.04
CA THR A 57 10.33 10.46 -6.73
C THR A 57 9.28 9.79 -5.81
N PRO A 58 8.51 10.57 -5.03
CA PRO A 58 7.45 10.00 -4.19
C PRO A 58 6.41 9.25 -5.03
N TYR A 59 6.05 9.78 -6.20
CA TYR A 59 5.13 9.13 -7.13
C TYR A 59 5.64 7.78 -7.61
N GLN A 60 6.88 7.71 -8.12
CA GLN A 60 7.48 6.45 -8.58
C GLN A 60 7.47 5.42 -7.46
N SER A 61 7.84 5.84 -6.25
CA SER A 61 7.88 4.96 -5.10
C SER A 61 6.49 4.44 -4.70
N ALA A 62 5.48 5.31 -4.67
CA ALA A 62 4.09 4.94 -4.40
C ALA A 62 3.53 3.97 -5.45
N MET A 63 3.76 4.26 -6.73
CA MET A 63 3.31 3.43 -7.85
C MET A 63 4.01 2.06 -7.87
N SER A 64 5.33 2.04 -7.67
CA SER A 64 6.10 0.80 -7.55
C SER A 64 5.61 -0.06 -6.37
N MET A 65 5.28 0.58 -5.24
CA MET A 65 4.77 -0.11 -4.06
C MET A 65 3.38 -0.74 -4.30
N LEU A 66 2.48 -0.01 -4.97
CA LEU A 66 1.17 -0.54 -5.38
C LEU A 66 1.30 -1.71 -6.36
N ASN A 67 2.10 -1.55 -7.42
CA ASN A 67 2.36 -2.61 -8.40
C ASN A 67 2.99 -3.83 -7.75
N PHE A 68 3.95 -3.63 -6.86
CA PHE A 68 4.60 -4.69 -6.11
C PHE A 68 3.59 -5.50 -5.29
N TYR A 69 2.66 -4.83 -4.59
CA TYR A 69 1.63 -5.52 -3.82
C TYR A 69 0.71 -6.35 -4.72
N ILE A 70 0.22 -5.78 -5.83
CA ILE A 70 -0.64 -6.47 -6.79
C ILE A 70 0.07 -7.71 -7.35
N ASN A 71 1.31 -7.53 -7.84
CA ASN A 71 2.10 -8.60 -8.43
C ASN A 71 2.40 -9.72 -7.43
N ARG A 72 2.66 -9.36 -6.16
CA ARG A 72 2.88 -10.38 -5.15
C ARG A 72 1.61 -11.12 -4.79
N ALA A 73 0.55 -10.38 -4.50
CA ALA A 73 -0.69 -10.96 -4.02
C ALA A 73 -1.22 -11.94 -5.07
N GLY A 74 -1.05 -11.62 -6.35
CA GLY A 74 -1.20 -12.55 -7.46
C GLY A 74 -2.53 -13.31 -7.39
N LYS A 75 -2.46 -14.65 -7.40
CA LYS A 75 -3.64 -15.53 -7.34
C LYS A 75 -4.39 -15.52 -6.00
N ASN A 76 -3.77 -15.02 -4.93
CA ASN A 76 -4.39 -14.92 -3.60
C ASN A 76 -5.16 -13.61 -3.40
N LEU A 77 -5.15 -12.72 -4.40
CA LEU A 77 -5.88 -11.46 -4.36
C LEU A 77 -7.29 -11.67 -4.90
N PRO A 78 -8.35 -11.43 -4.10
CA PRO A 78 -9.71 -11.46 -4.62
C PRO A 78 -9.86 -10.50 -5.78
N GLU A 79 -10.58 -10.89 -6.84
CA GLU A 79 -10.72 -10.11 -8.06
C GLU A 79 -11.28 -8.71 -7.81
N LYS A 80 -12.25 -8.60 -6.89
CA LYS A 80 -12.78 -7.30 -6.42
C LYS A 80 -11.69 -6.40 -5.85
N GLN A 81 -10.80 -6.96 -5.01
CA GLN A 81 -9.70 -6.20 -4.42
C GLN A 81 -8.65 -5.83 -5.46
N LYS A 82 -8.40 -6.72 -6.43
CA LYS A 82 -7.52 -6.42 -7.56
C LYS A 82 -8.05 -5.21 -8.34
N LYS A 83 -9.36 -5.16 -8.62
CA LYS A 83 -9.98 -4.02 -9.32
C LYS A 83 -9.78 -2.71 -8.55
N VAL A 84 -10.05 -2.69 -7.25
CA VAL A 84 -9.82 -1.53 -6.37
C VAL A 84 -8.36 -1.06 -6.43
N LEU A 85 -7.41 -1.99 -6.36
CA LEU A 85 -5.98 -1.66 -6.40
C LEU A 85 -5.52 -1.18 -7.78
N GLU A 86 -6.14 -1.66 -8.86
CA GLU A 86 -5.91 -1.14 -10.21
C GLU A 86 -6.47 0.27 -10.37
N GLU A 87 -7.68 0.54 -9.88
CA GLU A 87 -8.29 1.88 -9.85
C GLU A 87 -7.44 2.87 -9.02
N ALA A 88 -6.84 2.41 -7.93
CA ALA A 88 -5.95 3.22 -7.10
C ALA A 88 -4.71 3.73 -7.87
N LYS A 89 -4.32 3.10 -8.98
CA LYS A 89 -3.26 3.63 -9.86
C LYS A 89 -3.68 4.93 -10.53
N GLY A 90 -4.94 5.05 -10.91
CA GLY A 90 -5.51 6.27 -11.47
C GLY A 90 -5.57 7.37 -10.42
N GLU A 91 -6.05 7.05 -9.23
CA GLU A 91 -6.09 7.99 -8.10
C GLU A 91 -4.70 8.45 -7.67
N LEU A 92 -3.68 7.60 -7.76
CA LEU A 92 -2.29 8.02 -7.55
C LEU A 92 -1.81 9.03 -8.60
N ARG A 93 -2.19 8.89 -9.87
CA ARG A 93 -1.81 9.87 -10.92
C ARG A 93 -2.42 11.24 -10.62
N LYS A 94 -3.71 11.27 -10.31
CA LYS A 94 -4.44 12.47 -9.88
C LYS A 94 -3.80 13.11 -8.65
N ALA A 95 -3.55 12.32 -7.61
CA ALA A 95 -2.98 12.80 -6.36
C ALA A 95 -1.57 13.42 -6.53
N PHE A 96 -0.84 13.06 -7.59
CA PHE A 96 0.46 13.63 -7.92
C PHE A 96 0.44 14.62 -9.09
N HIS A 97 -0.73 15.01 -9.59
CA HIS A 97 -0.91 15.92 -10.74
C HIS A 97 -0.14 15.44 -11.99
N ARG A 98 -0.26 14.15 -12.31
CA ARG A 98 0.44 13.46 -13.41
C ARG A 98 -0.53 13.00 -14.51
N GLU A 99 -1.66 13.70 -14.65
CA GLU A 99 -2.65 13.45 -15.71
C GLU A 99 -2.14 13.92 -17.09
#